data_AF-A0AAJ2E5Z6-F1
#
_entry.id   AF-A0AAJ2E5Z6-F1
#
_cell.length_a   1.000
_cell.length_b   1.000
_cell.length_c   1.000
_cell.angle_alpha   90.00
_cell.angle_beta   90.00
_cell.angle_gamma   90.00
#
_symmetry.space_group_name_H-M   'P 1'
#
loop_
_entity.id
_entity.type
_entity.pdbx_description
1 polymer ?
#
loop_
_entity_poly.entity_id
_entity_poly.type
_entity_poly.pdbx_seq_one_letter_code
_entity_poly.pdbx_strand_id
1 'polypeptide(L)'
;ETAAVVEFSLSSPLDLSGRKLPARQIISAVCQWQYRGAECGYTGPPYFTRNNIETKKPEEDMCGGRLSCCRKRFKDVPLPFGGFPAAGAHGALTRGG
;
A
#
# COMPACT_ATOMS: atom_id res chain seq x y z
N GLU A 1 -9.54 41.03 -42.16
CA GLU A 1 -9.43 40.24 -40.92
C GLU A 1 -10.12 38.90 -41.14
N THR A 2 -9.44 37.78 -40.91
CA THR A 2 -10.00 36.44 -41.12
C THR A 2 -10.31 35.82 -39.76
N ALA A 3 -11.59 35.72 -39.42
CA ALA A 3 -12.04 35.11 -38.18
C ALA A 3 -11.79 33.60 -38.22
N ALA A 4 -10.85 33.11 -37.42
CA ALA A 4 -10.61 31.69 -37.24
C ALA A 4 -11.68 31.13 -36.29
N VAL A 5 -12.54 30.26 -36.82
CA VAL A 5 -13.52 29.52 -36.02
C VAL A 5 -12.79 28.42 -35.25
N VAL A 6 -12.97 28.39 -33.93
CA VAL A 6 -12.47 27.33 -33.06
C VAL A 6 -13.66 26.47 -32.64
N GLU A 7 -13.74 25.24 -33.18
CA GLU A 7 -14.71 24.23 -32.74
C GLU A 7 -14.09 23.36 -31.65
N PHE A 8 -14.81 23.23 -30.53
CA PHE A 8 -14.48 22.31 -29.46
C PHE A 8 -15.41 21.10 -29.56
N SER A 9 -14.85 19.91 -29.75
CA SER A 9 -15.58 18.65 -29.66
C SER A 9 -15.54 18.13 -28.23
N LEU A 10 -16.71 17.96 -27.61
CA LEU A 10 -16.84 17.39 -26.27
C LEU A 10 -16.80 15.86 -26.37
N SER A 11 -15.63 15.27 -26.12
CA SER A 11 -15.54 13.82 -25.91
C SER A 11 -16.21 13.47 -24.59
N SER A 12 -17.10 12.47 -24.63
CA SER A 12 -17.77 11.96 -23.44
C SER A 12 -16.71 11.44 -22.44
N PRO A 13 -16.81 11.76 -21.14
CA PRO A 13 -15.89 11.24 -20.10
C PRO A 13 -15.94 9.70 -19.96
N LEU A 14 -16.81 9.03 -20.73
CA LEU A 14 -16.94 7.58 -20.82
C LEU A 14 -16.07 6.92 -21.90
N ASP A 15 -15.21 7.64 -22.64
CA ASP A 15 -14.21 7.03 -23.53
C ASP A 15 -12.96 6.54 -22.77
N LEU A 16 -13.18 5.81 -21.68
CA LEU A 16 -12.15 5.01 -21.00
C LEU A 16 -12.18 3.56 -21.51
N SER A 17 -12.53 3.39 -22.78
CA SER A 17 -12.63 2.10 -23.48
C SER A 17 -11.24 1.48 -23.66
N GLY A 18 -10.68 0.92 -22.58
CA GLY A 18 -9.46 0.11 -22.61
C GLY A 18 -8.47 0.38 -21.48
N ARG A 19 -8.68 1.38 -20.63
CA ARG A 19 -7.82 1.61 -19.45
C ARG A 19 -8.55 1.17 -18.19
N LYS A 20 -8.13 0.04 -17.62
CA LYS A 20 -8.57 -0.42 -16.29
C LYS A 20 -8.23 0.65 -15.24
N LEU A 21 -9.24 1.39 -14.81
CA LEU A 21 -9.20 2.20 -13.61
C LEU A 21 -9.28 1.30 -12.38
N PRO A 22 -8.44 1.47 -11.33
CA PRO A 22 -7.21 2.24 -11.24
C PRO A 22 -5.96 1.35 -11.42
N ALA A 23 -4.85 1.92 -11.91
CA ALA A 23 -3.54 1.25 -11.93
C ALA A 23 -2.99 0.94 -10.51
N ARG A 24 -3.63 1.46 -9.46
CA ARG A 24 -3.39 1.19 -8.04
C ARG A 24 -4.73 1.08 -7.31
N GLN A 25 -5.13 -0.12 -6.90
CA GLN A 25 -6.12 -0.26 -5.84
C GLN A 25 -5.49 0.25 -4.54
N ILE A 26 -6.15 1.21 -3.88
CA ILE A 26 -5.86 1.54 -2.48
C ILE A 26 -6.34 0.35 -1.65
N ILE A 27 -5.45 -0.61 -1.43
CA ILE A 27 -5.65 -1.64 -0.42
C ILE A 27 -5.22 -1.00 0.89
N SER A 28 -6.17 -0.57 1.72
CA SER A 28 -5.97 0.18 2.97
C SER A 28 -5.13 -0.53 4.04
N ALA A 29 -4.52 -1.67 3.73
CA ALA A 29 -3.76 -2.51 4.64
C ALA A 29 -2.37 -2.91 4.12
N VAL A 30 -1.89 -2.34 3.01
CA VAL A 30 -0.61 -2.72 2.39
C VAL A 30 0.42 -1.59 2.48
N CYS A 31 1.58 -1.90 3.06
CA CYS A 31 2.78 -1.09 3.14
C CYS A 31 3.34 -0.86 1.74
N GLN A 32 3.59 0.40 1.40
CA GLN A 32 4.14 0.77 0.09
C GLN A 32 5.66 0.80 0.04
N TRP A 33 6.33 0.67 1.19
CA TRP A 33 7.77 0.78 1.26
C TRP A 33 8.47 -0.43 0.66
N GLN A 34 9.64 -0.17 0.10
CA GLN A 34 10.54 -1.22 -0.32
C GLN A 34 10.99 -2.02 0.90
N TYR A 35 10.75 -3.34 0.88
CA TYR A 35 11.19 -4.21 1.95
C TYR A 35 12.72 -4.14 2.10
N ARG A 36 13.20 -3.95 3.34
CA ARG A 36 14.62 -3.71 3.66
C ARG A 36 15.23 -2.43 3.06
N GLY A 37 14.42 -1.55 2.48
CA GLY A 37 14.84 -0.21 2.08
C GLY A 37 14.97 0.74 3.28
N ALA A 38 15.50 1.94 3.04
CA ALA A 38 15.70 2.96 4.07
C ALA A 38 14.43 3.26 4.88
N GLU A 39 13.28 3.38 4.20
CA GLU A 39 11.98 3.63 4.83
C GLU A 39 11.51 2.46 5.71
N CYS A 40 11.79 1.22 5.30
CA CYS A 40 11.39 0.02 6.05
C CYS A 40 12.27 -0.22 7.27
N GLY A 41 13.57 0.07 7.18
CA GLY A 41 14.54 -0.11 8.29
C GLY A 41 14.81 -1.56 8.71
N TYR A 42 14.20 -2.57 8.06
CA TYR A 42 14.38 -3.97 8.44
C TYR A 42 15.65 -4.54 7.80
N THR A 43 16.70 -4.78 8.60
CA THR A 43 18.01 -5.21 8.07
C THR A 43 18.48 -6.58 8.57
N GLY A 44 17.88 -7.15 9.61
CA GLY A 44 18.41 -8.34 10.29
C GLY A 44 17.55 -9.60 10.23
N PRO A 45 18.07 -10.72 10.76
CA PRO A 45 17.27 -11.88 11.13
C PRO A 45 16.38 -11.56 12.35
N PRO A 46 15.29 -12.32 12.56
CA PRO A 46 14.89 -13.52 11.80
C PRO A 46 14.31 -13.23 10.40
N TYR A 47 14.44 -14.14 9.44
CA TYR A 47 13.80 -13.95 8.14
C TYR A 47 12.34 -14.38 8.22
N PHE A 48 11.48 -13.76 7.42
CA PHE A 48 10.08 -14.14 7.36
C PHE A 48 9.61 -14.27 5.92
N THR A 49 8.89 -15.34 5.63
CA THR A 49 8.22 -15.50 4.34
C THR A 49 7.07 -14.51 4.17
N ARG A 50 6.54 -14.41 2.94
CA ARG A 50 5.34 -13.59 2.63
C ARG A 50 4.15 -13.86 3.56
N ASN A 51 4.08 -15.07 4.13
CA ASN A 51 3.02 -15.51 5.04
C ASN A 51 3.37 -15.29 6.53
N ASN A 52 4.41 -14.53 6.84
CA ASN A 52 4.89 -14.28 8.20
C ASN A 52 5.36 -15.56 8.95
N ILE A 53 5.86 -16.54 8.21
CA ILE A 53 6.48 -17.74 8.79
C ILE A 53 7.96 -17.45 8.93
N GLU A 54 8.51 -17.66 10.12
CA GLU A 54 9.95 -17.51 10.36
C GLU A 54 10.72 -18.55 9.55
N THR A 55 11.74 -18.12 8.83
CA THR A 55 12.63 -18.97 8.03
C THR A 55 14.08 -18.62 8.36
N LYS A 56 14.96 -19.60 8.16
CA LYS A 56 16.42 -19.40 8.27
C LYS A 56 17.05 -19.11 6.91
N LYS A 57 16.28 -19.24 5.83
CA LYS A 57 16.76 -19.03 4.47
C LYS A 57 16.50 -17.58 4.03
N PRO A 58 17.54 -16.80 3.67
CA PRO A 58 17.35 -15.44 3.20
C PRO A 58 16.61 -15.38 1.85
N GLU A 59 16.66 -16.44 1.04
CA GLU A 59 15.97 -16.55 -0.25
C GLU A 59 14.44 -16.51 -0.14
N GLU A 60 13.92 -17.00 0.99
CA GLU A 60 12.48 -17.04 1.25
C GLU A 60 11.99 -15.76 1.96
N ASP A 61 12.91 -14.85 2.30
CA ASP A 61 12.61 -13.64 3.06
C ASP A 61 11.85 -12.61 2.22
N MET A 62 10.58 -12.44 2.55
CA MET A 62 9.68 -11.53 1.84
C MET A 62 8.68 -10.89 2.80
N CYS A 63 8.52 -9.56 2.71
CA CYS A 63 7.44 -8.89 3.41
C CYS A 63 6.11 -9.09 2.68
N GLY A 64 5.08 -9.52 3.42
CA GLY A 64 3.71 -9.57 2.92
C GLY A 64 3.00 -8.22 2.86
N GLY A 65 3.69 -7.13 3.25
CA GLY A 65 3.19 -5.76 3.21
C GLY A 65 2.11 -5.44 4.24
N ARG A 66 1.75 -6.32 5.17
CA ARG A 66 0.67 -6.05 6.14
C ARG A 66 1.25 -5.47 7.43
N LEU A 67 0.44 -4.74 8.21
CA LEU A 67 0.86 -4.25 9.53
C LEU A 67 1.32 -5.40 10.44
N SER A 68 0.67 -6.55 10.36
CA SER A 68 1.08 -7.77 11.09
C SER A 68 2.48 -8.27 10.69
N CYS A 69 2.91 -8.03 9.45
CA CYS A 69 4.27 -8.34 8.99
C CYS A 69 5.31 -7.46 9.68
N CYS A 70 5.03 -6.15 9.79
CA CYS A 70 5.91 -5.22 10.50
C CYS A 70 5.93 -5.51 12.01
N ARG A 71 4.78 -5.87 12.60
CA ARG A 71 4.70 -6.24 14.03
C ARG A 71 5.60 -7.42 14.37
N LYS A 72 5.66 -8.48 13.56
CA LYS A 72 6.57 -9.61 13.80
C LYS A 72 8.05 -9.24 13.74
N ARG A 73 8.39 -8.23 12.92
CA ARG A 73 9.76 -7.77 12.68
C ARG A 73 10.25 -6.78 13.73
N PHE A 74 9.36 -5.89 14.19
CA PHE A 74 9.71 -4.76 15.05
C PHE A 74 9.09 -4.81 16.46
N LYS A 75 8.25 -5.80 16.79
CA LYS A 75 7.70 -6.06 18.14
C LYS A 75 7.05 -4.83 18.83
N ASP A 76 6.20 -4.09 18.10
CA ASP A 76 5.38 -2.96 18.61
C ASP A 76 6.12 -1.70 19.12
N VAL A 77 7.40 -1.50 18.77
CA VAL A 77 8.01 -0.14 18.74
C VAL A 77 7.29 0.72 17.67
N PRO A 78 7.40 2.07 17.64
CA PRO A 78 6.83 2.88 16.56
C PRO A 78 7.12 2.26 15.19
N LEU A 79 6.08 1.66 14.61
CA LEU A 79 6.29 0.75 13.49
C LEU A 79 6.59 1.57 12.26
N PRO A 80 7.72 1.28 11.59
CA PRO A 80 7.96 1.81 10.27
C PRO A 80 6.95 1.03 9.36
N PHE A 81 5.73 1.55 9.22
CA PHE A 81 4.71 1.05 8.29
C PHE A 81 4.25 2.15 7.33
N GLY A 82 4.54 1.98 6.04
CA GLY A 82 4.17 2.90 4.96
C GLY A 82 2.77 2.72 4.40
N GLY A 83 1.85 2.19 5.19
CA GLY A 83 0.43 2.12 4.85
C GLY A 83 -0.38 2.93 5.86
N PHE A 84 -1.65 3.16 5.54
CA PHE A 84 -2.56 3.89 6.41
C PHE A 84 -3.50 2.90 7.11
N PRO A 85 -3.11 2.30 8.26
CA PRO A 85 -4.00 1.38 8.97
C PRO A 85 -5.29 2.07 9.46
N ALA A 86 -5.26 3.41 9.55
CA ALA A 86 -6.42 4.25 9.90
C ALA A 86 -7.39 4.51 8.73
N ALA A 87 -6.98 4.29 7.47
CA ALA A 87 -7.83 4.57 6.30
C ALA A 87 -8.96 3.54 6.10
N GLY A 88 -8.98 2.47 6.90
CA GLY A 88 -10.10 1.52 7.01
C GLY A 88 -10.92 1.66 8.30
N ALA A 89 -10.59 2.59 9.20
CA ALA A 89 -11.27 2.75 10.47
C ALA A 89 -12.42 3.77 10.36
N HIS A 90 -13.45 3.43 9.59
CA HIS A 90 -14.78 3.94 9.94
C HIS A 90 -15.21 3.24 11.24
N GLY A 91 -15.18 4.00 12.33
CA GLY A 91 -16.09 3.85 13.47
C GLY A 91 -16.12 2.49 14.17
N ALA A 92 -15.13 2.22 15.02
CA ALA A 92 -15.36 1.43 16.23
C ALA A 92 -14.64 2.10 17.39
N LEU A 93 -15.02 3.36 17.64
CA LEU A 93 -14.90 3.95 18.97
C LEU A 93 -15.66 3.02 19.92
N THR A 94 -14.87 2.37 20.76
CA THR A 94 -15.26 1.77 22.03
C THR A 94 -16.45 2.51 22.67
N ARG A 95 -17.62 1.86 22.76
CA ARG A 95 -18.60 2.25 23.78
C ARG A 95 -18.47 1.24 24.90
N GLY A 96 -17.63 1.60 25.88
CA GLY A 96 -17.65 0.97 27.20
C GLY A 96 -19.01 1.19 27.86
N GLY A 97 -19.46 0.15 28.55
CA GLY A 97 -20.66 0.07 29.35
C GLY A 97 -20.68 -1.29 30.02
#